data_AF-A0A831UPR1-F1
#
_entry.id   AF-A0A831UPR1-F1
#
_cell.length_a   1.000
_cell.length_b   1.000
_cell.length_c   1.000
_cell.angle_alpha   90.00
_cell.angle_beta   90.00
_cell.angle_gamma   90.00
#
_symmetry.space_group_name_H-M   'P 1'
#
loop_
_entity.id
_entity.type
_entity.pdbx_description
1 polymer ?
#
loop_
_entity_poly.entity_id
_entity_poly.type
_entity_poly.pdbx_seq_one_letter_code
_entity_poly.pdbx_strand_id
1 'polypeptide(L)' 'PEDFNQVVENIEKAELPHLEASVSMVPKNTVDVTEEKTARSLMKLLENLDDHDDVQKVHANFDIPDELMEELS' A
#
# COMPACT_ATOMS: atom_id res chain seq x y z
N PRO A 1 16.79 -0.17 -1.55
CA PRO A 1 16.61 -1.47 -0.86
C PRO A 1 17.90 -1.97 -0.18
N GLU A 2 19.08 -1.74 -0.78
CA GLU A 2 20.36 -2.21 -0.23
C GLU A 2 20.67 -1.64 1.16
N ASP A 3 20.24 -0.42 1.45
CA ASP A 3 20.45 0.23 2.77
C ASP A 3 19.41 -0.19 3.83
N PHE A 4 18.39 -0.97 3.48
CA PHE A 4 17.28 -1.31 4.38
C PHE A 4 17.78 -1.97 5.67
N ASN A 5 18.64 -2.98 5.55
CA ASN A 5 19.19 -3.69 6.71
C ASN A 5 20.03 -2.77 7.60
N GLN A 6 20.77 -1.84 7.01
CA GLN A 6 21.61 -0.92 7.75
C GLN A 6 20.77 0.09 8.56
N VAL A 7 19.64 0.53 8.03
CA VAL A 7 18.69 1.40 8.74
C VAL A 7 18.03 0.65 9.90
N VAL A 8 17.57 -0.58 9.68
CA VAL A 8 16.93 -1.40 10.73
C VAL A 8 17.90 -1.66 11.89
N GLU A 9 19.13 -2.11 11.61
CA GLU A 9 20.14 -2.34 12.64
C GLU A 9 20.45 -1.08 13.46
N ASN A 10 20.44 0.09 12.84
CA ASN A 10 20.70 1.36 13.53
C ASN A 10 19.54 1.77 14.45
N ILE A 11 18.29 1.49 14.04
CA ILE A 11 17.10 1.70 14.86
C ILE A 11 17.10 0.75 16.07
N GLU A 12 17.47 -0.51 15.85
CA GLU A 12 17.63 -1.50 16.94
C GLU A 12 18.74 -1.10 17.92
N LYS A 13 19.90 -0.65 17.42
CA LYS A 13 21.01 -0.14 18.26
C LYS A 13 20.63 1.12 19.03
N ALA A 14 19.68 1.91 18.52
CA ALA A 14 19.15 3.08 19.21
C ALA A 14 18.04 2.74 20.21
N GLU A 15 17.72 1.45 20.41
CA GLU A 15 16.64 0.96 21.28
C GLU A 15 15.28 1.57 20.95
N LEU A 16 15.06 1.93 19.68
CA LEU A 16 13.81 2.48 19.19
C LEU A 16 12.90 1.34 18.73
N PRO A 17 11.71 1.16 19.34
CA PRO A 17 10.76 0.17 18.89
C PRO A 17 10.21 0.54 17.52
N HIS A 18 10.30 -0.36 16.56
CA HIS A 18 9.66 -0.24 15.25
C HIS A 18 8.50 -1.24 15.15
N LEU A 19 7.38 -0.81 14.57
CA LEU A 19 6.17 -1.63 14.45
C LEU A 19 6.27 -2.62 13.29
N GLU A 20 6.82 -2.18 12.16
CA GLU A 20 7.01 -3.01 10.97
C GLU A 20 8.23 -2.51 10.18
N ALA A 21 8.98 -3.44 9.59
CA ALA A 21 10.01 -3.13 8.63
C ALA A 21 9.89 -4.12 7.46
N SER A 22 9.49 -3.63 6.28
CA SER A 22 9.36 -4.46 5.09
C SER A 22 9.80 -3.69 3.83
N VAL A 23 10.30 -4.41 2.83
CA VAL A 23 10.58 -3.84 1.51
C VAL A 23 9.30 -3.93 0.68
N SER A 24 8.78 -2.78 0.29
CA SER A 24 7.59 -2.64 -0.56
C SER A 24 7.90 -1.78 -1.78
N MET A 25 7.10 -1.95 -2.85
CA MET A 25 7.15 -1.06 -4.00
C MET A 25 6.29 0.17 -3.72
N VAL A 26 6.93 1.33 -3.60
CA VAL A 26 6.25 2.62 -3.50
C VAL A 26 6.20 3.24 -4.90
N PRO A 27 5.01 3.61 -5.41
CA PRO A 27 4.88 4.24 -6.71
C PRO A 27 5.52 5.64 -6.71
N LYS A 28 6.18 6.00 -7.82
CA LYS A 28 6.83 7.32 -7.97
C LYS A 28 5.84 8.45 -8.26
N ASN A 29 4.64 8.11 -8.74
CA ASN A 29 3.58 9.02 -9.10
C ASN A 29 2.23 8.39 -8.76
N THR A 30 1.32 9.20 -8.25
CA THR A 30 -0.06 8.80 -7.98
C THR A 30 -0.99 9.19 -9.12
N VAL A 31 -2.15 8.54 -9.19
CA VAL A 31 -3.22 8.83 -10.14
C VAL A 31 -4.49 9.07 -9.34
N ASP A 32 -4.99 10.30 -9.39
CA ASP A 32 -6.21 10.66 -8.67
C ASP A 32 -7.43 9.95 -9.26
N VAL A 33 -8.22 9.33 -8.38
CA VAL A 33 -9.48 8.68 -8.74
C VAL A 33 -10.61 9.41 -8.02
N THR A 34 -11.25 10.33 -8.73
CA THR A 34 -12.33 11.16 -8.21
C THR A 34 -13.73 10.64 -8.56
N GLU A 35 -13.82 9.63 -9.43
CA GLU A 35 -15.10 9.05 -9.85
C GLU A 35 -15.45 7.82 -9.01
N GLU A 36 -16.61 7.87 -8.35
CA GLU A 36 -17.11 6.77 -7.49
C GLU A 36 -17.16 5.43 -8.21
N LYS A 37 -17.71 5.39 -9.43
CA LYS A 37 -17.81 4.17 -10.23
C LYS A 37 -16.45 3.53 -10.50
N THR A 38 -15.44 4.36 -10.77
CA THR A 38 -14.08 3.93 -11.06
C THR A 38 -13.41 3.42 -9.79
N ALA A 39 -13.52 4.15 -8.67
CA ALA A 39 -13.03 3.71 -7.38
C ALA A 39 -13.67 2.38 -6.91
N ARG A 40 -14.99 2.24 -7.06
CA ARG A 40 -15.75 1.03 -6.72
C ARG A 40 -15.35 -0.18 -7.58
N SER A 41 -14.99 0.05 -8.84
CA SER A 41 -14.46 -1.01 -9.71
C SER A 41 -13.01 -1.38 -9.36
N LEU A 42 -12.19 -0.41 -8.97
CA LEU A 42 -10.81 -0.65 -8.54
C LEU A 42 -10.77 -1.43 -7.22
N MET A 43 -11.59 -1.06 -6.24
CA MET A 43 -11.69 -1.78 -4.97
C MET A 43 -12.07 -3.25 -5.18
N LYS A 44 -13.09 -3.53 -6.01
CA LYS A 44 -13.43 -4.91 -6.37
C LYS A 44 -12.29 -5.64 -7.04
N LEU A 45 -11.51 -4.98 -7.90
CA LEU A 45 -10.36 -5.61 -8.53
C LEU A 45 -9.28 -5.98 -7.50
N LEU A 46 -9.00 -5.09 -6.54
CA LEU A 46 -8.04 -5.36 -5.47
C LEU A 46 -8.49 -6.55 -4.62
N GLU A 47 -9.75 -6.57 -4.19
CA GLU A 47 -10.30 -7.69 -3.40
C GLU A 47 -10.15 -9.03 -4.12
N ASN A 48 -10.49 -9.07 -5.42
CA ASN A 48 -10.36 -10.31 -6.21
C ASN A 48 -8.90 -10.74 -6.40
N LEU A 49 -7.96 -9.80 -6.42
CA LEU A 49 -6.53 -10.10 -6.51
C LEU A 49 -5.99 -10.59 -5.17
N ASP A 50 -6.40 -9.99 -4.06
CA ASP A 50 -5.96 -10.39 -2.71
C ASP A 50 -6.55 -11.75 -2.27
N ASP A 51 -7.74 -12.12 -2.76
CA ASP A 51 -8.38 -13.41 -2.46
C ASP A 51 -7.74 -14.60 -3.22
N HIS A 52 -6.78 -14.33 -4.11
CA HIS A 52 -6.13 -15.35 -4.91
C HIS A 52 -4.89 -15.90 -4.20
N ASP A 53 -4.87 -17.19 -3.90
CA ASP A 53 -3.80 -17.86 -3.13
C ASP A 53 -2.37 -17.65 -3.70
N ASP A 54 -2.25 -17.49 -5.02
CA ASP A 54 -0.98 -17.24 -5.71
C ASP A 54 -0.50 -15.76 -5.70
N VAL A 55 -1.32 -14.82 -5.23
CA VAL A 55 -0.99 -13.39 -5.17
C VAL A 55 -0.37 -13.06 -3.82
N GLN A 56 0.89 -12.61 -3.84
CA GLN A 56 1.63 -12.32 -2.60
C GLN A 56 1.52 -10.88 -2.13
N LYS A 57 1.46 -9.92 -3.06
CA LYS A 57 1.34 -8.47 -2.78
C LYS A 57 0.68 -7.77 -3.95
N VAL A 58 -0.33 -6.95 -3.67
CA VAL A 58 -0.93 -6.04 -4.64
C VAL A 58 -0.39 -4.62 -4.38
N HIS A 59 0.08 -3.97 -5.44
CA HIS A 59 0.57 -2.61 -5.38
C HIS A 59 -0.19 -1.77 -6.39
N ALA A 60 -0.66 -0.62 -5.96
CA ALA A 60 -1.36 0.33 -6.81
C ALA A 60 -0.90 1.74 -6.54
N ASN A 61 -1.12 2.61 -7.52
CA ASN A 61 -0.77 4.01 -7.46
C ASN A 61 -1.98 4.94 -7.57
N PHE A 62 -3.20 4.41 -7.46
CA PHE A 62 -4.37 5.27 -7.38
C PHE A 62 -4.38 5.99 -6.03
N ASP A 63 -4.88 7.22 -6.05
CA ASP A 63 -5.15 8.03 -4.87
C ASP A 63 -6.65 8.31 -4.85
N ILE A 64 -7.35 7.79 -3.84
CA ILE A 64 -8.81 7.90 -3.71
C ILE A 64 -9.07 8.83 -2.52
N PRO A 65 -9.82 9.94 -2.70
CA PRO A 65 -10.15 10.84 -1.61
C PRO A 65 -10.83 10.12 -0.45
N ASP A 66 -10.48 10.49 0.78
CA ASP A 66 -11.04 9.88 2.00
C ASP A 66 -12.58 9.90 2.01
N GLU A 67 -13.19 11.00 1.56
CA GLU A 67 -14.64 11.14 1.44
C GLU A 67 -15.26 10.06 0.54
N LEU A 68 -14.58 9.72 -0.56
CA LEU A 68 -15.04 8.70 -1.50
C LEU A 68 -14.78 7.30 -0.96
N MET A 69 -13.68 7.08 -0.24
CA MET A 69 -13.39 5.83 0.48
C MET A 69 -14.44 5.53 1.54
N GLU A 70 -14.92 6.53 2.28
CA GLU A 70 -15.98 6.37 3.27
C GLU A 70 -17.32 5.93 2.64
N GLU A 71 -17.65 6.39 1.42
CA GLU A 71 -18.84 5.95 0.67
C GLU A 71 -18.72 4.55 0.05
N LEU A 72 -17.49 4.04 -0.05
CA LEU A 72 -17.16 2.73 -0.62
C LEU A 72 -17.03 1.64 0.45
N SER A 73 -16.83 2.03 1.71
CA SER A 73 -16.66 1.16 2.88
C SER A 73 -17.95 0.46 3.33
#